data_AF-A0A5B7DZ38-F1
#
_entry.id   AF-A0A5B7DZ38-F1
#
_cell.length_a   1.000
_cell.length_b   1.000
_cell.length_c   1.000
_cell.angle_alpha   90.00
_cell.angle_beta   90.00
_cell.angle_gamma   90.00
#
_symmetry.space_group_name_H-M   'P 1'
#
loop_
_entity.id
_entity.type
_entity.pdbx_description
1 polymer ?
#
loop_
_entity_poly.entity_id
_entity_poly.type
_entity_poly.pdbx_seq_one_letter_code
_entity_poly.pdbx_strand_id
1 'polypeptide(L)'
;MALLRVGRAVCPRLALVNTESRAWVSSLEEVRRINGREEAVVMTDDSKTIVCWHPQPDIPYEMTKPLPEAPTVDSVLKVQAQDTKKLFKNKHPFFVNKALRELTFTTKHLPQKRFAKKNPPRDREYL
;
A
#
# COMPACT_ATOMS: atom_id res chain seq x y z
N MET A 1 13.78 14.09 -52.45
CA MET A 1 13.26 12.83 -53.02
C MET A 1 14.27 11.73 -52.75
N ALA A 2 13.81 10.55 -52.35
CA ALA A 2 14.54 9.32 -51.99
C ALA A 2 14.78 9.11 -50.47
N LEU A 3 13.97 8.17 -49.98
CA LEU A 3 13.74 7.72 -48.61
C LEU A 3 14.90 6.88 -48.03
N LEU A 4 15.13 7.06 -46.73
CA LEU A 4 15.87 6.15 -45.86
C LEU A 4 15.21 4.76 -45.85
N ARG A 5 15.94 3.73 -46.29
CA ARG A 5 15.62 2.32 -46.03
C ARG A 5 16.37 1.88 -44.78
N VAL A 6 15.66 1.75 -43.66
CA VAL A 6 16.16 1.05 -42.47
C VAL A 6 15.49 -0.33 -42.43
N GLY A 7 16.33 -1.36 -42.32
CA GLY A 7 16.01 -2.76 -42.55
C GLY A 7 14.91 -3.32 -41.65
N ARG A 8 13.96 -4.02 -42.29
CA ARG A 8 13.11 -5.01 -41.63
C ARG A 8 13.92 -6.29 -41.45
N ALA A 9 14.06 -6.74 -40.22
CA ALA A 9 14.50 -8.09 -39.93
C ALA A 9 13.54 -9.09 -40.59
N VAL A 10 14.10 -9.99 -41.36
CA VAL A 10 13.45 -11.10 -42.05
C VAL A 10 13.34 -12.25 -41.05
N CYS A 11 12.12 -12.64 -40.67
CA CYS A 11 11.86 -13.96 -40.11
C CYS A 11 11.17 -14.82 -41.18
N PRO A 12 11.77 -15.92 -41.65
CA PRO A 12 11.19 -16.72 -42.70
C PRO A 12 10.13 -17.67 -42.12
N ARG A 13 8.92 -17.49 -42.66
CA ARG A 13 7.95 -18.53 -43.08
C ARG A 13 8.46 -19.98 -42.98
N LEU A 14 7.78 -20.80 -42.18
CA LEU A 14 7.46 -22.25 -42.28
C LEU A 14 6.63 -22.56 -41.01
N ALA A 15 5.42 -23.11 -40.98
CA ALA A 15 4.66 -23.90 -41.92
C ALA A 15 3.15 -23.63 -41.73
N LEU A 16 2.41 -23.81 -42.83
CA LEU A 16 0.96 -23.95 -42.84
C LEU A 16 0.60 -25.31 -42.21
N VAL A 17 -0.10 -25.31 -41.07
CA VAL A 17 -0.97 -26.42 -40.67
C VAL A 17 -2.20 -25.84 -39.97
N ASN A 18 -3.34 -26.03 -40.63
CA ASN A 18 -4.71 -26.10 -40.13
C ASN A 18 -5.34 -24.84 -39.52
N THR A 19 -5.94 -24.06 -40.43
CA THR A 19 -7.17 -23.31 -40.18
C THR A 19 -8.32 -24.30 -39.96
N GLU A 20 -8.71 -24.58 -38.72
CA GLU A 20 -10.07 -25.06 -38.35
C GLU A 20 -10.19 -25.29 -36.85
N SER A 21 -10.38 -24.19 -36.12
CA SER A 21 -11.01 -24.07 -34.79
C SER A 21 -10.69 -22.68 -34.22
N ARG A 22 -10.80 -21.67 -35.09
CA ARG A 22 -10.58 -20.27 -34.75
C ARG A 22 -11.91 -19.64 -34.36
N ALA A 23 -12.55 -20.21 -33.35
CA ALA A 23 -13.80 -19.68 -32.83
C ALA A 23 -13.95 -20.09 -31.36
N TRP A 24 -14.08 -19.07 -30.50
CA TRP A 24 -14.60 -19.10 -29.13
C TRP A 24 -13.68 -19.49 -27.97
N VAL A 25 -12.68 -18.65 -27.66
CA VAL A 25 -12.44 -18.19 -26.27
C VAL A 25 -11.83 -16.78 -26.32
N SER A 26 -12.57 -15.77 -26.80
CA SER A 26 -12.15 -14.36 -26.67
C SER A 26 -12.65 -13.70 -25.39
N SER A 27 -13.17 -14.48 -24.44
CA SER A 27 -14.11 -13.94 -23.45
C SER A 27 -13.60 -13.87 -22.01
N LEU A 28 -12.32 -14.17 -21.74
CA LEU A 28 -11.78 -14.03 -20.38
C LEU A 28 -10.38 -13.44 -20.25
N GLU A 29 -9.80 -12.88 -21.31
CA GLU A 29 -8.61 -12.01 -21.18
C GLU A 29 -9.03 -10.55 -21.03
N GLU A 30 -9.86 -10.27 -20.03
CA GLU A 30 -10.12 -8.89 -19.65
C GLU A 30 -9.10 -8.51 -18.58
N VAL A 31 -8.00 -7.86 -18.99
CA VAL A 31 -7.11 -7.19 -18.04
C VAL A 31 -7.91 -6.07 -17.39
N ARG A 32 -8.42 -6.33 -16.19
CA ARG A 32 -9.22 -5.36 -15.45
C ARG A 32 -8.28 -4.37 -14.82
N ARG A 33 -8.41 -3.10 -15.22
CA ARG A 33 -7.73 -1.99 -14.55
C ARG A 33 -8.61 -1.48 -13.41
N ILE A 34 -8.38 -1.99 -12.21
CA ILE A 34 -9.04 -1.49 -10.99
C ILE A 34 -7.96 -0.80 -10.15
N ASN A 35 -8.13 0.49 -9.87
CA ASN A 35 -7.24 1.27 -9.00
C ASN A 35 -5.75 1.23 -9.40
N GLY A 36 -5.44 1.24 -10.71
CA GLY A 36 -4.07 1.19 -11.22
C GLY A 36 -3.40 -0.19 -11.16
N ARG A 37 -4.14 -1.25 -10.81
CA ARG A 37 -3.68 -2.64 -10.85
C ARG A 37 -4.08 -3.29 -12.16
N GLU A 38 -3.14 -3.98 -12.78
CA GLU A 38 -3.42 -4.85 -13.93
C GLU A 38 -3.56 -6.27 -13.41
N GLU A 39 -4.80 -6.74 -13.37
CA GLU A 39 -5.12 -8.11 -12.92
C GLU A 39 -5.67 -8.88 -14.10
N ALA A 40 -5.20 -10.12 -14.28
CA ALA A 40 -5.68 -11.01 -15.34
C ALA A 40 -6.03 -12.37 -14.73
N VAL A 41 -7.16 -12.92 -15.17
CA VAL A 41 -7.58 -14.28 -14.83
C VAL A 41 -7.70 -15.04 -16.12
N VAL A 42 -6.83 -16.02 -16.32
CA VAL A 42 -6.76 -16.81 -17.55
C VAL A 42 -7.20 -18.23 -17.25
N MET A 43 -7.89 -18.84 -18.21
CA MET A 43 -8.21 -20.26 -18.15
C MET A 43 -7.25 -21.02 -19.06
N THR A 44 -6.68 -22.14 -18.58
CA THR A 44 -5.82 -23.00 -19.41
C THR A 44 -6.60 -23.58 -20.58
N ASP A 45 -5.93 -23.93 -21.68
CA ASP A 45 -6.54 -24.54 -22.88
C ASP A 45 -7.43 -25.76 -22.56
N ASP A 46 -7.06 -26.52 -21.53
CA ASP A 46 -7.81 -27.69 -21.04
C ASP A 46 -9.08 -27.32 -20.24
N SER A 47 -9.34 -26.05 -19.95
CA SER A 47 -10.45 -25.52 -19.13
C SER A 47 -10.57 -26.06 -17.69
N LYS A 48 -9.58 -26.82 -17.22
CA LYS A 48 -9.57 -27.48 -15.90
C LYS A 48 -8.97 -26.62 -14.79
N THR A 49 -8.24 -25.56 -15.13
CA THR A 49 -7.51 -24.74 -14.17
C THR A 49 -7.70 -23.28 -14.51
N ILE A 50 -7.94 -22.49 -13.47
CA ILE A 50 -8.01 -21.03 -13.54
C ILE A 50 -6.71 -20.52 -12.95
N VAL A 51 -5.97 -19.74 -13.75
CA VAL A 51 -4.69 -19.12 -13.39
C VAL A 51 -4.93 -17.64 -13.15
N CYS A 52 -4.51 -17.16 -11.99
CA CYS A 52 -4.69 -15.77 -11.60
C CYS A 52 -3.34 -15.04 -11.55
N TRP A 53 -3.21 -13.97 -12.32
CA TRP A 53 -2.05 -13.09 -12.33
C TRP A 53 -2.37 -11.79 -11.58
N HIS A 54 -1.71 -11.61 -10.43
CA HIS A 54 -1.89 -10.48 -9.53
C HIS A 54 -0.54 -9.88 -9.14
N PRO A 55 0.07 -9.03 -10.00
CA PRO A 55 1.27 -8.30 -9.65
C PRO A 55 0.98 -7.27 -8.55
N GLN A 56 2.01 -6.95 -7.75
CA GLN A 56 1.94 -5.86 -6.79
C GLN A 56 2.00 -4.52 -7.55
N PRO A 57 1.07 -3.58 -7.31
CA PRO A 57 1.12 -2.27 -7.93
C PRO A 57 2.20 -1.38 -7.30
N ASP A 58 2.91 -0.65 -8.15
CA ASP A 58 3.83 0.39 -7.73
C ASP A 58 3.12 1.75 -7.62
N ILE A 59 3.51 2.56 -6.64
CA ILE A 59 2.99 3.92 -6.48
C ILE A 59 3.90 4.86 -7.27
N PRO A 60 3.40 5.59 -8.30
CA PRO A 60 4.23 6.48 -9.09
C PRO A 60 4.71 7.68 -8.25
N TYR A 61 5.90 8.18 -8.57
CA TYR A 61 6.55 9.26 -7.82
C TYR A 61 5.69 10.54 -7.76
N GLU A 62 4.94 10.83 -8.83
CA GLU A 62 4.04 12.00 -8.93
C GLU A 62 2.92 11.99 -7.87
N MET A 63 2.56 10.83 -7.33
CA MET A 63 1.54 10.70 -6.27
C MET A 63 2.13 10.82 -4.87
N THR A 64 3.45 10.99 -4.74
CA THR A 64 4.11 11.19 -3.46
C THR A 64 4.34 12.68 -3.20
N LYS A 65 4.32 13.06 -1.92
CA LYS A 65 4.69 14.42 -1.49
C LYS A 65 6.07 14.37 -0.87
N PRO A 66 6.90 15.41 -1.06
CA PRO A 66 8.17 15.50 -0.36
C PRO A 66 7.94 15.51 1.15
N LEU A 67 8.83 14.86 1.89
CA LEU A 67 8.82 14.93 3.34
C LEU A 67 9.09 16.38 3.77
N PRO A 68 8.34 16.93 4.74
CA PRO A 68 8.61 18.26 5.24
C PRO A 68 10.00 18.29 5.90
N GLU A 69 10.77 19.33 5.62
CA GLU A 69 12.07 19.53 6.25
C GLU A 69 11.87 19.78 7.75
N ALA A 70 12.59 19.01 8.58
CA ALA A 70 12.56 19.22 10.02
C ALA A 70 13.23 20.57 10.32
N PRO A 71 12.64 21.43 11.17
CA PRO A 71 13.29 22.67 11.56
C PRO A 71 14.61 22.35 12.28
N THR A 72 15.74 22.73 11.71
CA THR A 72 17.05 22.63 12.36
C THR A 72 17.10 23.64 13.49
N VAL A 73 16.94 23.15 14.71
CA VAL A 73 17.12 23.95 15.94
C VAL A 73 18.60 23.92 16.32
N ASP A 74 19.43 24.66 15.58
CA ASP A 74 20.89 24.76 15.76
C ASP A 74 21.27 25.55 17.03
N SER A 75 20.77 25.12 18.18
CA SER A 75 21.18 25.65 19.48
C SER A 75 22.16 24.67 20.14
N VAL A 76 23.40 25.11 20.31
CA VAL A 76 24.48 24.39 21.02
C VAL A 76 24.06 24.01 22.46
N LEU A 77 23.13 24.75 23.03
CA LEU A 77 22.61 24.54 24.38
C LEU A 77 21.26 23.82 24.32
N LYS A 78 21.12 22.72 25.09
CA LYS A 78 19.90 21.88 25.23
C LYS A 78 18.71 22.59 25.93
N VAL A 79 18.54 23.89 25.73
CA VAL A 79 17.55 24.73 26.42
C VAL A 79 16.12 24.23 26.15
N GLN A 80 15.83 23.89 24.89
CA GLN A 80 14.50 23.39 24.48
C GLN A 80 14.08 22.10 25.20
N ALA A 81 15.03 21.23 25.56
CA ALA A 81 14.76 19.99 26.27
C ALA A 81 14.39 20.21 27.75
N GLN A 82 14.79 21.33 28.35
CA GLN A 82 14.41 21.65 29.73
C GLN A 82 13.04 22.31 29.80
N ASP A 83 12.69 23.14 28.83
CA ASP A 83 11.39 23.81 28.79
C ASP A 83 10.25 22.84 28.49
N THR A 84 10.49 21.85 27.63
CA THR A 84 9.54 20.74 27.41
C THR A 84 9.28 19.96 28.69
N LYS A 85 10.29 19.66 29.51
CA LYS A 85 10.11 18.98 30.82
C LYS A 85 9.25 19.79 31.79
N LYS A 86 9.32 21.13 31.75
CA LYS A 86 8.47 21.99 32.60
C LYS A 86 6.98 21.89 32.22
N LEU A 87 6.66 21.64 30.95
CA LEU A 87 5.29 21.44 30.47
C LEU A 87 4.65 20.15 31.00
N PHE A 88 5.45 19.17 31.42
CA PHE A 88 5.00 17.88 31.97
C PHE A 88 4.97 17.83 33.50
N LYS A 89 5.23 18.96 34.19
CA LYS A 89 5.01 19.04 35.65
C LYS A 89 3.59 18.61 36.00
N ASN A 90 3.40 18.03 37.19
CA ASN A 90 2.14 17.43 37.65
C ASN A 90 0.94 18.39 37.49
N LYS A 91 0.21 18.24 36.38
CA LYS A 91 -1.07 18.93 36.16
C LYS A 91 -2.18 18.16 36.85
N HIS A 92 -3.24 18.86 37.25
CA HIS A 92 -4.42 18.21 37.79
C HIS A 92 -5.02 17.24 36.74
N PRO A 93 -5.43 16.00 37.13
CA PRO A 93 -5.86 14.95 36.20
C PRO A 93 -6.98 15.37 35.26
N PHE A 94 -7.83 16.32 35.66
CA PHE A 94 -8.88 16.89 34.80
C PHE A 94 -8.30 17.54 33.53
N PHE A 95 -7.26 18.37 33.67
CA PHE A 95 -6.66 19.08 32.52
C PHE A 95 -5.90 18.12 31.61
N VAL A 96 -5.24 17.12 32.20
CA VAL A 96 -4.57 16.06 31.43
C VAL A 96 -5.60 15.31 30.59
N ASN A 97 -6.69 14.86 31.21
CA ASN A 97 -7.75 14.14 30.49
C ASN A 97 -8.39 14.99 29.41
N LYS A 98 -8.62 16.29 29.64
CA LYS A 98 -9.15 17.20 28.62
C LYS A 98 -8.22 17.29 27.41
N ALA A 99 -6.92 17.56 27.63
CA ALA A 99 -5.94 17.64 26.55
C ALA A 99 -5.82 16.30 25.79
N LEU A 100 -5.83 15.17 26.51
CA LEU A 100 -5.80 13.85 25.89
C LEU A 100 -7.01 13.59 25.00
N ARG A 101 -8.21 14.02 25.40
CA ARG A 101 -9.44 13.87 24.60
C ARG A 101 -9.39 14.70 23.34
N GLU A 102 -8.89 15.92 23.41
CA GLU A 102 -8.74 16.82 22.27
C GLU A 102 -7.71 16.28 21.27
N LEU A 103 -6.59 15.74 21.74
CA LEU A 103 -5.54 15.15 20.88
C LEU A 103 -5.98 13.85 20.18
N THR A 104 -6.74 13.01 20.88
CA THR A 104 -7.14 11.67 20.40
C THR A 104 -8.55 11.64 19.80
N PHE A 105 -9.27 12.75 19.83
CA PHE A 105 -10.69 12.84 19.45
C PHE A 105 -11.57 11.79 20.16
N THR A 106 -11.33 11.58 21.46
CA THR A 106 -12.03 10.57 22.28
C THR A 106 -13.03 11.18 23.27
N THR A 107 -13.82 10.33 23.90
CA THR A 107 -14.84 10.73 24.89
C THR A 107 -14.27 10.91 26.30
N LYS A 108 -15.09 11.44 27.22
CA LYS A 108 -14.65 11.74 28.59
C LYS A 108 -14.47 10.54 29.52
N HIS A 109 -14.97 9.38 29.13
CA HIS A 109 -15.10 8.23 30.03
C HIS A 109 -13.77 7.46 30.12
N LEU A 110 -13.35 7.15 31.35
CA LEU A 110 -12.17 6.32 31.58
C LEU A 110 -12.61 4.85 31.80
N PRO A 111 -11.95 3.87 31.15
CA PRO A 111 -12.24 2.47 31.39
C PRO A 111 -11.80 2.04 32.78
N GLN A 112 -12.61 1.21 33.43
CA GLN A 112 -12.28 0.64 34.73
C GLN A 112 -11.28 -0.51 34.58
N LYS A 113 -10.03 -0.29 35.01
CA LYS A 113 -8.95 -1.29 34.89
C LYS A 113 -9.04 -2.45 35.88
N ARG A 114 -9.92 -2.37 36.90
CA ARG A 114 -9.99 -3.33 38.00
C ARG A 114 -10.33 -4.76 37.54
N PHE A 115 -11.13 -4.90 36.49
CA PHE A 115 -11.61 -6.20 36.00
C PHE A 115 -10.91 -6.67 34.71
N ALA A 116 -9.83 -6.01 34.30
CA ALA A 116 -9.09 -6.40 33.11
C ALA A 116 -8.22 -7.64 33.37
N LYS A 117 -8.28 -8.63 32.48
CA LYS A 117 -7.40 -9.80 32.52
C LYS A 117 -5.97 -9.38 32.18
N LYS A 118 -4.99 -9.73 33.03
CA LYS A 118 -3.58 -9.33 32.85
C LYS A 118 -2.92 -10.01 31.65
N ASN A 119 -3.18 -11.31 31.46
CA ASN A 119 -2.61 -12.13 30.40
C ASN A 119 -3.75 -12.76 29.58
N PRO A 120 -4.38 -12.03 28.64
CA PRO A 120 -5.30 -12.65 27.69
C PRO A 120 -4.54 -13.60 26.76
N PRO A 121 -5.18 -14.67 26.24
CA PRO A 121 -4.55 -15.55 25.27
C PRO A 121 -4.18 -14.74 24.00
N ARG A 122 -2.99 -14.96 23.48
CA ARG A 122 -2.54 -14.36 22.21
C ARG A 122 -3.07 -15.22 21.06
N ASP A 123 -3.70 -14.60 20.07
CA ASP A 123 -4.32 -15.26 18.92
C ASP A 123 -3.28 -15.94 18.00
N ARG A 124 -2.04 -15.43 17.98
CA ARG A 124 -0.90 -16.02 17.28
C ARG A 124 0.19 -16.37 18.30
N GLU A 125 0.36 -17.65 18.60
CA GLU A 125 1.26 -18.12 19.67
C GLU A 125 2.75 -17.99 19.33
N TYR A 126 3.10 -17.99 18.04
CA TYR A 126 4.48 -17.99 17.51
C TYR A 126 4.90 -16.67 16.83
N LEU A 127 4.17 -15.57 17.05
CA LEU A 127 4.50 -14.22 16.56
C LEU A 127 4.72 -13.23 17.72
#